data_AF-A0A8S9H798-F1
#
_entry.id   AF-A0A8S9H798-F1
#
_cell.length_a   1.000
_cell.length_b   1.000
_cell.length_c   1.000
_cell.angle_alpha   90.00
_cell.angle_beta   90.00
_cell.angle_gamma   90.00
#
_symmetry.space_group_name_H-M   'P 1'
#
loop_
_entity.id
_entity.type
_entity.pdbx_description
1 polymer ?
#
loop_
_entity_poly.entity_id
_entity_poly.type
_entity_poly.pdbx_seq_one_letter_code
_entity_poly.pdbx_strand_id
1 'polypeptide(L)'
;MPGGVAASAQSAATLNARANSDDEKTTLADVLTGARGKLPSDKPATRKDAEGVTGAEMRNDPHLTTYPTGVAASVAAAARINQSK
;
A
#
# COMPACT_ATOMS: atom_id res chain seq x y z
N MET A 1 0.09 -9.31 -14.15
CA MET A 1 0.46 -10.36 -13.18
C MET A 1 -0.79 -10.84 -12.45
N PRO A 2 -1.33 -12.03 -12.74
CA PRO A 2 -2.29 -12.67 -11.85
C PRO A 2 -1.60 -12.92 -10.49
N GLY A 3 -2.24 -12.59 -9.35
CA GLY A 3 -1.71 -12.93 -8.02
C GLY A 3 -0.61 -12.01 -7.45
N GLY A 4 -0.63 -10.71 -7.77
CA GLY A 4 0.29 -9.73 -7.18
C GLY A 4 0.11 -9.54 -5.66
N VAL A 5 1.07 -8.87 -5.01
CA VAL A 5 1.08 -8.66 -3.54
C VAL A 5 -0.21 -8.02 -3.02
N ALA A 6 -0.80 -7.10 -3.77
CA ALA A 6 -2.06 -6.44 -3.40
C ALA A 6 -3.24 -7.43 -3.36
N ALA A 7 -3.32 -8.36 -4.31
CA ALA A 7 -4.37 -9.39 -4.30
C ALA A 7 -4.18 -10.36 -3.13
N SER A 8 -2.92 -10.71 -2.81
CA SER A 8 -2.60 -11.52 -1.64
C SER A 8 -2.99 -10.81 -0.34
N ALA A 9 -2.70 -9.52 -0.22
CA ALA A 9 -3.07 -8.70 0.93
C ALA A 9 -4.60 -8.62 1.10
N GLN A 10 -5.35 -8.43 0.01
CA GLN A 10 -6.81 -8.38 0.06
C GLN A 10 -7.42 -9.72 0.48
N SER A 11 -6.90 -10.83 -0.05
CA SER A 11 -7.33 -12.18 0.35
C SER A 11 -7.05 -12.41 1.84
N ALA A 12 -5.84 -12.09 2.29
CA ALA A 12 -5.45 -12.17 3.70
C ALA A 12 -6.37 -11.33 4.59
N ALA A 13 -6.67 -10.09 4.23
CA ALA A 13 -7.60 -9.25 4.98
C ALA A 13 -9.01 -9.86 5.07
N THR A 14 -9.52 -10.42 3.96
CA THR A 14 -10.84 -11.07 3.90
C THR A 14 -10.90 -12.33 4.79
N LEU A 15 -9.83 -13.12 4.81
CA LEU A 15 -9.73 -14.33 5.64
C LEU A 15 -9.51 -13.98 7.12
N ASN A 16 -8.61 -13.05 7.42
CA ASN A 16 -8.32 -12.61 8.78
C ASN A 16 -9.53 -12.00 9.48
N ALA A 17 -10.45 -11.37 8.72
CA ALA A 17 -11.72 -10.86 9.25
C ALA A 17 -12.67 -11.97 9.74
N ARG A 18 -12.42 -13.23 9.38
CA ARG A 18 -13.22 -14.41 9.74
C ARG A 18 -12.47 -15.39 10.66
N ALA A 19 -11.20 -15.12 10.96
CA ALA A 19 -10.37 -15.97 11.81
C ALA A 19 -10.88 -15.95 13.27
N ASN A 20 -10.82 -17.09 13.95
CA ASN A 20 -11.32 -17.22 15.33
C ASN A 20 -10.24 -16.87 16.36
N SER A 21 -8.97 -16.88 15.96
CA SER A 21 -7.84 -16.47 16.79
C SER A 21 -6.78 -15.73 15.97
N ASP A 22 -5.85 -15.07 16.66
CA ASP A 22 -4.74 -14.37 16.01
C ASP A 22 -3.72 -15.32 15.38
N ASP A 23 -3.56 -16.53 15.94
CA ASP A 23 -2.65 -17.56 15.41
C ASP A 23 -3.09 -18.09 14.04
N GLU A 24 -4.38 -17.94 13.70
CA GLU A 24 -4.93 -18.32 12.38
C GLU A 24 -4.77 -17.21 11.33
N LYS A 25 -4.35 -15.99 11.73
CA LYS A 25 -4.26 -14.85 10.81
C LYS A 25 -3.02 -14.95 9.94
N THR A 26 -3.21 -14.67 8.65
CA THR A 26 -2.10 -14.42 7.73
C THR A 26 -1.41 -13.13 8.16
N THR A 27 -0.11 -13.18 8.42
CA THR A 27 0.67 -12.03 8.86
C THR A 27 1.10 -11.16 7.70
N LEU A 28 1.55 -9.94 8.00
CA LEU A 28 2.15 -9.07 6.99
C LEU A 28 3.42 -9.70 6.39
N ALA A 29 4.20 -10.44 7.18
CA ALA A 29 5.39 -11.13 6.69
C ALA A 29 5.03 -12.19 5.64
N ASP A 30 3.94 -12.93 5.85
CA ASP A 30 3.45 -13.91 4.89
C ASP A 30 3.03 -13.25 3.56
N VAL A 31 2.34 -12.12 3.64
CA VAL A 31 1.94 -11.34 2.45
C VAL A 31 3.15 -10.81 1.68
N LEU A 32 4.18 -10.35 2.39
CA LEU A 32 5.40 -9.80 1.79
C LEU A 32 6.39 -10.87 1.32
N THR A 33 6.17 -12.14 1.67
CA THR A 33 7.04 -13.24 1.28
C THR A 33 7.12 -13.35 -0.25
N GLY A 34 8.33 -13.23 -0.77
CA GLY A 34 8.61 -13.27 -2.22
C GLY A 34 8.13 -12.04 -3.00
N ALA A 35 7.76 -10.93 -2.34
CA ALA A 35 7.26 -9.72 -2.99
C ALA A 35 8.20 -9.19 -4.08
N ARG A 36 9.52 -9.30 -3.89
CA ARG A 36 10.53 -8.88 -4.86
C ARG A 36 10.39 -9.54 -6.23
N GLY A 37 9.91 -10.78 -6.30
CA GLY A 37 9.65 -11.48 -7.57
C GLY A 37 8.28 -11.18 -8.17
N LYS A 38 7.36 -10.60 -7.38
CA LYS A 38 5.96 -10.31 -7.78
C LYS A 38 5.76 -8.84 -8.17
N LEU A 39 6.62 -7.95 -7.68
CA LEU A 39 6.58 -6.52 -7.95
C LEU A 39 7.52 -6.16 -9.11
N PRO A 40 7.14 -5.17 -9.96
CA PRO A 40 8.08 -4.60 -10.90
C PRO A 40 9.25 -3.92 -10.15
N SER A 41 10.36 -3.71 -10.86
CA SER A 41 11.49 -2.94 -10.34
C SER A 41 11.07 -1.54 -9.88
N ASP A 42 11.86 -0.98 -8.97
CA ASP A 42 11.65 0.36 -8.44
C ASP A 42 11.56 1.39 -9.57
N LYS A 43 10.70 2.39 -9.37
CA LYS A 43 10.50 3.51 -10.30
C LYS A 43 10.43 4.84 -9.54
N PRO A 44 10.79 5.96 -10.18
CA PRO A 44 10.57 7.28 -9.60
C PRO A 44 9.10 7.50 -9.26
N ALA A 45 8.84 8.06 -8.08
CA ALA A 45 7.50 8.52 -7.72
C ALA A 45 7.06 9.64 -8.67
N THR A 46 5.83 9.54 -9.16
CA THR A 46 5.20 10.52 -10.05
C THR A 46 4.05 11.24 -9.35
N ARG A 47 3.55 12.34 -9.95
CA ARG A 47 2.35 13.03 -9.46
C ARG A 47 1.13 12.09 -9.40
N LYS A 48 0.98 11.23 -10.41
CA LYS A 48 -0.10 10.23 -10.48
C LYS A 48 -0.03 9.23 -9.33
N ASP A 49 1.19 8.79 -8.95
CA ASP A 49 1.35 7.92 -7.79
C ASP A 49 0.93 8.64 -6.50
N ALA A 50 1.33 9.91 -6.32
CA ALA A 50 0.95 10.70 -5.14
C ALA A 50 -0.57 10.92 -5.02
N GLU A 51 -1.24 11.24 -6.12
CA GLU A 51 -2.71 11.37 -6.17
C GLU A 51 -3.39 10.03 -5.86
N GLY A 52 -2.86 8.92 -6.39
CA GLY A 52 -3.35 7.57 -6.09
C GLY A 52 -3.26 7.20 -4.62
N VAL A 53 -2.12 7.49 -3.98
CA VAL A 53 -1.89 7.25 -2.54
C VAL A 53 -2.78 8.14 -1.69
N THR A 54 -2.92 9.42 -2.03
CA THR A 54 -3.81 10.35 -1.31
C THR A 54 -5.25 9.87 -1.33
N GLY A 55 -5.74 9.45 -2.51
CA GLY A 55 -7.08 8.88 -2.62
C GLY A 55 -7.24 7.57 -1.85
N ALA A 56 -6.19 6.76 -1.72
CA ALA A 56 -6.24 5.54 -0.92
C ALA A 56 -6.30 5.83 0.59
N GLU A 57 -5.49 6.77 1.09
CA GLU A 57 -5.54 7.20 2.50
C GLU A 57 -6.92 7.78 2.85
N MET A 58 -7.44 8.70 2.04
CA MET A 58 -8.77 9.28 2.28
C MET A 58 -9.89 8.25 2.25
N ARG A 59 -9.85 7.27 1.33
CA ARG A 59 -10.87 6.21 1.25
C ARG A 59 -10.88 5.29 2.48
N ASN A 60 -9.76 5.17 3.18
CA ASN A 60 -9.60 4.26 4.31
C ASN A 60 -9.49 4.98 5.66
N ASP A 61 -9.57 6.31 5.67
CA ASP A 61 -9.64 7.11 6.90
C ASP A 61 -11.11 7.38 7.27
N PRO A 62 -11.60 6.86 8.41
CA PRO A 62 -12.94 7.17 8.93
C PRO A 62 -13.18 8.66 9.18
N HIS A 63 -12.11 9.45 9.36
CA HIS A 63 -12.17 10.87 9.65
C HIS A 63 -11.97 11.75 8.40
N LEU A 64 -11.72 11.14 7.23
CA LEU A 64 -11.47 11.84 5.96
C LEU A 64 -10.36 12.91 6.07
N THR A 65 -9.35 12.65 6.90
CA THR A 65 -8.21 13.53 7.12
C THR A 65 -6.98 13.02 6.41
N THR A 66 -6.14 13.94 5.93
CA THR A 66 -4.78 13.60 5.49
C THR A 66 -3.80 13.93 6.60
N TYR A 67 -2.98 12.95 6.99
CA TYR A 67 -1.97 13.15 8.01
C TYR A 67 -0.73 13.83 7.39
N PRO A 68 -0.27 14.97 7.92
CA PRO A 68 0.84 15.74 7.35
C PRO A 68 2.19 14.99 7.31
N THR A 69 2.31 13.85 8.01
CA THR A 69 3.48 12.97 8.03
C THR A 69 3.19 11.56 7.48
N GLY A 70 2.08 11.38 6.77
CA GLY A 70 1.64 10.10 6.22
C GLY A 70 2.41 9.65 4.97
N VAL A 71 1.97 8.53 4.40
CA VAL A 71 2.56 7.97 3.17
C VAL A 71 2.26 8.90 1.99
N ALA A 72 1.05 9.46 1.88
CA ALA A 72 0.70 10.40 0.82
C ALA A 72 1.60 11.65 0.82
N ALA A 73 1.84 12.24 1.99
CA ALA A 73 2.73 13.39 2.14
C ALA A 73 4.15 13.09 1.65
N SER A 74 4.66 11.91 2.02
CA SER A 74 6.00 11.43 1.64
C SER A 74 6.11 11.18 0.13
N VAL A 75 5.13 10.51 -0.47
CA VAL A 75 5.09 10.22 -1.92
C VAL A 75 4.92 11.52 -2.72
N ALA A 76 4.12 12.48 -2.24
CA ALA A 76 3.99 13.80 -2.86
C ALA A 76 5.29 14.62 -2.79
N ALA A 77 6.05 14.52 -1.69
CA ALA A 77 7.38 15.13 -1.59
C ALA A 77 8.37 14.48 -2.58
N ALA A 78 8.41 13.15 -2.64
CA ALA A 78 9.26 12.41 -3.58
C ALA A 78 8.92 12.74 -5.05
N ALA A 79 7.64 12.82 -5.39
CA ALA A 79 7.18 13.18 -6.73
C ALA A 79 7.61 14.61 -7.13
N ARG A 80 7.58 15.57 -6.19
CA ARG A 80 8.07 16.93 -6.42
C ARG A 80 9.57 16.95 -6.70
N ILE A 81 10.37 16.25 -5.87
CA ILE A 81 11.82 16.15 -6.03
C ILE A 81 12.19 15.50 -7.38
N ASN A 82 11.45 14.48 -7.81
CA ASN A 82 11.71 13.79 -9.07
C ASN A 82 11.30 14.60 -10.31
N GLN A 83 10.36 15.54 -10.20
CA GLN A 83 9.96 16.45 -11.30
C GLN A 83 10.91 17.64 -11.47
N SER A 84 11.63 18.02 -10.41
CA SER A 84 12.65 19.05 -10.45
C SER A 84 14.03 18.56 -10.93
N LYS A 85 14.12 17.27 -11.30
CA LYS A 85 15.27 16.67 -11.98
C LYS A 85 15.04 16.68 -13.48
#